data_AF-A0A829PLL6-F1
#
_entry.id   AF-A0A829PLL6-F1
#
_cell.length_a   1.000
_cell.length_b   1.000
_cell.length_c   1.000
_cell.angle_alpha   90.00
_cell.angle_beta   90.00
_cell.angle_gamma   90.00
#
_symmetry.space_group_name_H-M   'P 1'
#
loop_
_entity.id
_entity.type
_entity.pdbx_description
1 polymer ?
#
loop_
_entity_poly.entity_id
_entity_poly.type
_entity_poly.pdbx_seq_one_letter_code
_entity_poly.pdbx_strand_id
1 'polypeptide(L)'
;MTRQWLPDEQAIAKVKSPEAGDAPFDLHIYPWTERDPASPHGWRCVVPIGLVKPRSRGTLTLRLEGGELKTEVNHGYLADPRDVNAMRYGMEWAEEIIDTGISEFSRYLGPRINPMEGLTTDWIAANHRHYWHPVGTCTMGMPATGGVVDHRGAVHGIDNLYIADASVFPDIPRGTTALPTTVVGERIASFLMEDN
;
A
#
# COMPACT_ATOMS: atom_id res chain seq x y z
N MET A 1 -17.12 -19.34 11.95
CA MET A 1 -16.06 -18.56 11.26
C MET A 1 -16.72 -17.32 10.67
N THR A 2 -16.45 -16.14 11.24
CA THR A 2 -16.88 -14.86 10.68
C THR A 2 -16.12 -14.63 9.37
N ARG A 3 -16.84 -14.46 8.25
CA ARG A 3 -16.22 -14.08 6.97
C ARG A 3 -15.60 -12.70 7.16
N GLN A 4 -14.27 -12.64 7.26
CA GLN A 4 -13.54 -11.39 7.16
C GLN A 4 -13.75 -10.87 5.74
N TRP A 5 -14.38 -9.70 5.58
CA TRP A 5 -14.56 -9.09 4.27
C TRP A 5 -13.18 -8.79 3.67
N LEU A 6 -12.93 -9.30 2.47
CA LEU A 6 -11.70 -9.09 1.71
C LEU A 6 -12.13 -8.53 0.35
N PRO A 7 -11.78 -7.29 -0.01
CA PRO A 7 -12.13 -6.76 -1.32
C PRO A 7 -11.44 -7.58 -2.42
N ASP A 8 -12.19 -7.93 -3.47
CA ASP A 8 -11.63 -8.52 -4.68
C ASP A 8 -10.89 -7.41 -5.45
N GLU A 9 -9.57 -7.53 -5.57
CA GLU A 9 -8.68 -6.58 -6.25
C GLU A 9 -8.03 -7.29 -7.45
N GLN A 10 -7.55 -6.51 -8.43
CA GLN A 10 -6.81 -6.99 -9.60
C GLN A 10 -5.40 -7.49 -9.23
N ALA A 11 -5.33 -8.54 -8.41
CA ALA A 11 -4.11 -9.29 -8.15
C ALA A 11 -4.26 -10.71 -8.68
N ILE A 12 -3.24 -11.22 -9.36
CA ILE A 12 -3.18 -12.64 -9.75
C ILE A 12 -2.97 -13.52 -8.52
N ALA A 13 -2.40 -12.96 -7.44
CA ALA A 13 -2.28 -13.66 -6.18
C ALA A 13 -2.26 -12.71 -4.97
N LYS A 14 -2.84 -13.19 -3.88
CA LYS A 14 -2.68 -12.66 -2.52
C LYS A 14 -1.85 -13.66 -1.75
N VAL A 15 -0.62 -13.27 -1.40
CA VAL A 15 0.36 -14.19 -0.82
C VAL A 15 0.59 -13.84 0.65
N LYS A 16 0.69 -14.87 1.48
CA LYS A 16 1.05 -14.75 2.89
C LYS A 16 2.54 -15.03 3.04
N SER A 17 3.33 -13.98 3.27
CA SER A 17 4.75 -14.14 3.57
C SER A 17 4.96 -14.68 4.99
N PRO A 18 6.16 -15.20 5.32
CA PRO A 18 6.54 -15.53 6.69
C PRO A 18 6.42 -14.35 7.67
N GLU A 19 6.48 -13.12 7.17
CA GLU A 19 6.39 -11.88 7.95
C GLU A 19 4.94 -11.43 8.18
N ALA A 20 3.93 -12.09 7.60
CA ALA A 20 2.53 -11.66 7.68
C ALA A 20 1.90 -11.76 9.08
N GLY A 21 2.49 -12.58 9.97
CA GLY A 21 1.92 -12.92 11.28
C GLY A 21 0.52 -13.54 11.13
N ASP A 22 -0.44 -13.00 11.89
CA ASP A 22 -1.84 -13.47 11.87
C ASP A 22 -2.65 -12.94 10.67
N ALA A 23 -2.07 -12.09 9.82
CA ALA A 23 -2.75 -11.63 8.62
C ALA A 23 -3.01 -12.81 7.67
N PRO A 24 -4.18 -12.89 7.00
CA PRO A 24 -4.39 -13.91 5.96
C PRO A 24 -3.47 -13.72 4.74
N PHE A 25 -2.99 -12.50 4.49
CA PHE A 25 -1.98 -12.15 3.49
C PHE A 25 -1.44 -10.75 3.78
N ASP A 26 -0.29 -10.45 3.20
CA ASP A 26 0.44 -9.17 3.29
C ASP A 26 1.00 -8.72 1.93
N LEU A 27 0.91 -9.55 0.89
CA LEU A 27 1.43 -9.28 -0.44
C LEU A 27 0.34 -9.37 -1.51
N HIS A 28 0.32 -8.40 -2.42
CA HIS A 28 -0.35 -8.47 -3.71
C HIS A 28 0.68 -8.72 -4.81
N ILE A 29 0.36 -9.65 -5.72
CA ILE A 29 1.13 -9.89 -6.93
C ILE A 29 0.19 -9.65 -8.10
N TYR A 30 0.57 -8.76 -8.99
CA TYR A 30 -0.30 -8.31 -10.08
C TYR A 30 0.56 -7.95 -11.30
N PRO A 31 0.27 -8.44 -12.50
CA PRO A 31 1.02 -8.07 -13.69
C PRO A 31 0.40 -6.84 -14.36
N TRP A 32 1.23 -6.00 -14.98
CA TRP A 32 0.79 -5.04 -15.98
C TRP A 32 1.74 -5.02 -17.17
N THR A 33 1.29 -4.45 -18.28
CA THR A 33 2.15 -4.14 -19.43
C THR A 33 2.34 -2.65 -19.56
N GLU A 34 3.58 -2.21 -19.74
CA GLU A 34 3.90 -0.79 -19.91
C GLU A 34 4.84 -0.57 -21.09
N ARG A 35 4.86 0.66 -21.60
CA ARG A 35 5.70 1.04 -22.74
C ARG A 35 7.15 1.04 -22.32
N ASP A 36 7.99 0.34 -23.07
CA ASP A 36 9.43 0.33 -22.89
C ASP A 36 10.10 0.52 -24.26
N PRO A 37 10.60 1.73 -24.58
CA PRO A 37 11.31 1.99 -25.83
C PRO A 37 12.58 1.16 -26.02
N ALA A 38 13.16 0.61 -24.95
CA ALA A 38 14.32 -0.27 -25.03
C ALA A 38 13.95 -1.72 -25.37
N SER A 39 12.68 -2.09 -25.23
CA SER A 39 12.16 -3.39 -25.66
C SER A 39 12.01 -3.44 -27.19
N PRO A 40 12.39 -4.54 -27.86
CA PRO A 40 12.24 -4.69 -29.32
C PRO A 40 10.82 -4.45 -29.85
N HIS A 41 9.81 -4.72 -29.02
CA HIS A 41 8.39 -4.54 -29.37
C HIS A 41 7.79 -3.25 -28.79
N GLY A 42 8.57 -2.45 -28.06
CA GLY A 42 8.13 -1.22 -27.42
C GLY A 42 7.36 -1.40 -26.11
N TRP A 43 7.28 -2.63 -25.59
CA TRP A 43 6.51 -2.98 -24.39
C TRP A 43 7.25 -3.96 -23.49
N ARG A 44 6.99 -3.90 -22.18
CA ARG A 44 7.44 -4.89 -21.20
C ARG A 44 6.30 -5.33 -20.28
N CYS A 45 6.38 -6.56 -19.80
CA CYS A 45 5.53 -7.06 -18.73
C CYS A 45 6.25 -6.83 -17.39
N VAL A 46 5.56 -6.25 -16.42
CA VAL A 46 6.05 -6.05 -15.06
C VAL A 46 5.16 -6.82 -14.12
N VAL A 47 5.76 -7.49 -13.14
CA VAL A 47 5.05 -8.20 -12.07
C VAL A 47 5.46 -7.57 -10.73
N PRO A 48 4.84 -6.46 -10.30
CA PRO A 48 5.19 -5.86 -9.02
C PRO A 48 4.73 -6.71 -7.83
N ILE A 49 5.47 -6.55 -6.73
CA ILE A 49 5.13 -7.10 -5.42
C ILE A 49 4.64 -5.94 -4.55
N GLY A 50 3.34 -5.85 -4.34
CA GLY A 50 2.72 -4.84 -3.49
C GLY A 50 2.69 -5.31 -2.04
N LEU A 51 3.51 -4.72 -1.17
CA LEU A 51 3.40 -4.92 0.27
C LEU A 51 2.20 -4.14 0.83
N VAL A 52 1.14 -4.85 1.18
CA VAL A 52 -0.15 -4.25 1.62
C VAL A 52 -0.36 -4.30 3.12
N LYS A 53 0.59 -4.86 3.87
CA LYS A 53 0.65 -4.77 5.34
C LYS A 53 2.07 -4.37 5.81
N PRO A 54 2.56 -3.18 5.42
CA PRO A 54 3.88 -2.72 5.82
C PRO A 54 3.94 -2.47 7.33
N ARG A 55 5.10 -2.72 7.93
CA ARG A 55 5.43 -2.33 9.31
C ARG A 55 6.04 -0.94 9.38
N SER A 56 6.80 -0.59 8.35
CA SER A 56 7.36 0.75 8.18
C SER A 56 6.27 1.82 8.29
N ARG A 57 6.62 2.95 8.89
CA ARG A 57 5.76 4.12 9.04
C ARG A 57 6.54 5.38 8.69
N GLY A 58 5.87 6.27 7.97
CA GLY A 58 6.39 7.58 7.58
C GLY A 58 5.75 8.70 8.37
N THR A 59 6.17 9.93 8.06
CA THR A 59 5.62 11.16 8.60
C THR A 59 5.47 12.22 7.50
N LEU A 60 4.48 13.10 7.69
CA LEU A 60 4.32 14.31 6.90
C LEU A 60 4.26 15.48 7.87
N THR A 61 5.21 16.40 7.76
CA THR A 61 5.29 17.59 8.63
C THR A 61 5.12 18.85 7.80
N LEU A 62 4.28 19.75 8.28
CA LEU A 62 4.13 21.10 7.75
C LEU A 62 4.95 22.08 8.61
N ARG A 63 5.75 22.93 7.97
CA ARG A 63 6.54 23.97 8.65
C ARG A 63 6.31 25.32 7.98
N LEU A 64 6.06 26.36 8.76
CA LEU A 64 6.03 27.74 8.27
C LEU A 64 7.43 28.35 8.42
N GLU A 65 8.09 28.65 7.31
CA GLU A 65 9.43 29.23 7.29
C GLU A 65 9.46 30.45 6.38
N GLY A 66 9.81 31.62 6.92
CA GLY A 66 9.90 32.86 6.13
C GLY A 66 8.58 33.33 5.51
N GLY A 67 7.44 32.87 6.03
CA GLY A 67 6.10 33.14 5.47
C GLY A 67 5.63 32.13 4.41
N GLU A 68 6.46 31.14 4.06
CA GLU A 68 6.08 30.06 3.15
C GLU A 68 5.80 28.76 3.90
N LEU A 69 4.73 28.07 3.51
CA LEU A 69 4.42 26.74 4.02
C LEU A 69 5.25 25.69 3.29
N LYS A 70 6.13 25.02 4.02
CA LYS A 70 6.95 23.91 3.52
C LYS A 70 6.40 22.58 4.00
N THR A 71 6.53 21.58 3.14
CA THR A 71 6.16 20.20 3.43
C THR A 71 7.41 19.33 3.50
N GLU A 72 7.52 18.56 4.57
CA GLU A 72 8.58 17.57 4.77
C GLU A 72 7.91 16.19 4.77
N VAL A 73 8.14 15.42 3.71
CA VAL A 73 7.57 14.08 3.54
C VAL A 73 8.66 13.05 3.74
N ASN A 74 8.53 12.24 4.79
CA ASN A 74 9.34 11.05 4.99
C ASN A 74 8.43 9.83 4.85
N HIS A 75 8.55 9.10 3.74
CA HIS A 75 7.74 7.90 3.53
C HIS A 75 8.05 6.77 4.52
N GLY A 76 9.25 6.76 5.10
CA GLY A 76 9.71 5.68 5.97
C GLY A 76 9.85 4.33 5.26
N TYR A 77 9.83 4.29 3.92
CA TYR A 77 9.88 3.03 3.19
C TYR A 77 11.08 2.18 3.62
N LEU A 78 10.79 0.91 3.90
CA LEU A 78 11.78 -0.12 4.22
C LEU A 78 12.57 0.15 5.51
N ALA A 79 12.07 1.03 6.39
CA ALA A 79 12.66 1.26 7.70
C ALA A 79 12.63 0.00 8.58
N ASP A 80 11.65 -0.88 8.38
CA ASP A 80 11.62 -2.21 9.00
C ASP A 80 12.16 -3.27 8.03
N PRO A 81 13.22 -4.02 8.37
CA PRO A 81 13.80 -5.03 7.48
C PRO A 81 12.83 -6.17 7.14
N ARG A 82 11.78 -6.40 7.94
CA ARG A 82 10.76 -7.40 7.64
C ARG A 82 9.94 -7.05 6.41
N ASP A 83 9.80 -5.76 6.10
CA ASP A 83 9.13 -5.33 4.87
C ASP A 83 9.94 -5.72 3.63
N VAL A 84 11.26 -5.65 3.72
CA VAL A 84 12.18 -6.12 2.66
C VAL A 84 12.08 -7.65 2.51
N ASN A 85 12.10 -8.39 3.62
CA ASN A 85 11.97 -9.85 3.61
C ASN A 85 10.66 -10.29 2.95
N ALA A 86 9.54 -9.64 3.28
CA ALA A 86 8.24 -9.94 2.70
C ALA A 86 8.22 -9.69 1.18
N MET A 87 8.75 -8.56 0.72
CA MET A 87 8.83 -8.29 -0.73
C MET A 87 9.73 -9.29 -1.45
N ARG A 88 10.88 -9.64 -0.88
CA ARG A 88 11.79 -10.63 -1.47
C ARG A 88 11.11 -12.00 -1.58
N TYR A 89 10.36 -12.42 -0.56
CA TYR A 89 9.55 -13.62 -0.63
C TYR A 89 8.53 -13.59 -1.78
N GLY A 90 7.86 -12.44 -1.98
CA GLY A 90 6.96 -12.26 -3.11
C GLY A 90 7.67 -12.30 -4.48
N MET A 91 8.91 -11.81 -4.57
CA MET A 91 9.72 -11.89 -5.79
C MET A 91 10.09 -13.34 -6.11
N GLU A 92 10.55 -14.10 -5.12
CA GLU A 92 10.86 -15.53 -5.27
C GLU A 92 9.61 -16.31 -5.72
N TRP A 93 8.44 -15.98 -5.18
CA TRP A 93 7.17 -16.57 -5.58
C TRP A 93 6.76 -16.20 -7.01
N ALA A 94 6.92 -14.93 -7.42
CA ALA A 94 6.62 -14.50 -8.78
C ALA A 94 7.53 -15.20 -9.81
N GLU A 95 8.80 -15.39 -9.46
CA GLU A 95 9.77 -16.12 -10.28
C GLU A 95 9.40 -17.60 -10.38
N GLU A 96 9.01 -18.22 -9.26
CA GLU A 96 8.49 -19.60 -9.26
C GLU A 96 7.27 -19.74 -10.17
N ILE A 97 6.32 -18.81 -10.15
CA ILE A 97 5.15 -18.85 -11.06
C ILE A 97 5.56 -18.77 -12.53
N ILE A 98 6.49 -17.87 -12.85
CA ILE A 98 7.00 -17.71 -14.22
C ILE A 98 7.72 -18.99 -14.67
N ASP A 99 8.48 -19.63 -13.77
CA ASP A 99 9.34 -20.77 -14.06
C ASP A 99 8.62 -22.13 -14.01
N THR A 100 7.63 -22.33 -13.12
CA THR A 100 7.05 -23.65 -12.81
C THR A 100 5.66 -23.93 -13.38
N GLY A 101 4.82 -22.92 -13.64
CA GLY A 101 3.37 -23.13 -13.47
C GLY A 101 2.42 -22.70 -14.59
N ILE A 102 2.86 -21.92 -15.57
CA ILE A 102 2.07 -21.65 -16.77
C ILE A 102 3.01 -21.71 -17.97
N SER A 103 3.35 -22.91 -18.45
CA SER A 103 4.20 -23.11 -19.64
C SER A 103 3.69 -22.34 -20.87
N GLU A 104 2.38 -22.06 -20.90
CA GLU A 104 1.73 -21.31 -21.95
C GLU A 104 1.83 -19.78 -21.78
N PHE A 105 2.12 -19.26 -20.59
CA PHE A 105 2.24 -17.81 -20.37
C PHE A 105 3.67 -17.34 -20.61
N SER A 106 4.66 -18.10 -20.14
CA SER A 106 6.08 -17.79 -20.33
C SER A 106 6.46 -17.72 -21.81
N ARG A 107 5.80 -18.47 -22.70
CA ARG A 107 6.01 -18.36 -24.17
C ARG A 107 5.59 -17.01 -24.77
N TYR A 108 4.72 -16.27 -24.10
CA TYR A 108 4.30 -14.93 -24.50
C TYR A 108 5.14 -13.83 -23.85
N LEU A 109 5.97 -14.19 -22.87
CA LEU A 109 6.93 -13.27 -22.26
C LEU A 109 8.22 -13.28 -23.08
N GLY A 110 8.84 -12.10 -23.18
CA GLY A 110 10.19 -11.97 -23.71
C GLY A 110 11.26 -12.42 -22.71
N PRO A 111 12.55 -12.21 -23.03
CA PRO A 111 13.64 -12.46 -22.11
C PRO A 111 13.45 -11.75 -20.76
N ARG A 112 13.88 -12.42 -19.68
CA ARG A 112 13.80 -11.90 -18.31
C ARG A 112 14.70 -10.67 -18.18
N ILE A 113 14.11 -9.53 -17.80
CA ILE A 113 14.82 -8.25 -17.66
C ILE A 113 15.58 -8.21 -16.32
N ASN A 114 14.94 -8.67 -15.24
CA ASN A 114 15.52 -8.66 -13.89
C ASN A 114 15.40 -10.07 -13.28
N PRO A 115 16.39 -10.97 -13.44
CA PRO A 115 16.37 -12.27 -12.82
C PRO A 115 16.61 -12.19 -11.31
N MET A 116 16.01 -13.10 -10.55
CA MET A 116 16.09 -13.19 -9.08
C MET A 116 17.48 -13.02 -8.48
N GLU A 117 18.53 -13.53 -9.15
CA GLU A 117 19.92 -13.38 -8.71
C GLU A 117 20.32 -11.90 -8.53
N GLY A 118 19.79 -11.01 -9.37
CA GLY A 118 20.02 -9.57 -9.30
C GLY A 118 19.07 -8.81 -8.36
N LEU A 119 18.04 -9.45 -7.83
CA LEU A 119 17.02 -8.85 -6.95
C LEU A 119 17.46 -8.90 -5.48
N THR A 120 18.61 -8.28 -5.19
CA THR A 120 19.16 -8.18 -3.83
C THR A 120 18.36 -7.21 -2.95
N THR A 121 18.61 -7.23 -1.64
CA THR A 121 18.06 -6.21 -0.71
C THR A 121 18.40 -4.78 -1.16
N ASP A 122 19.63 -4.54 -1.62
CA ASP A 122 20.04 -3.23 -2.12
C ASP A 122 19.30 -2.83 -3.40
N TRP A 123 19.05 -3.81 -4.27
CA TRP A 123 18.23 -3.60 -5.46
C TRP A 123 16.80 -3.20 -5.07
N ILE A 124 16.19 -3.89 -4.10
CA ILE A 124 14.86 -3.57 -3.57
C ILE A 124 14.86 -2.14 -3.01
N ALA A 125 15.87 -1.78 -2.21
CA ALA A 125 15.99 -0.44 -1.65
C ALA A 125 16.10 0.64 -2.74
N ALA A 126 16.81 0.40 -3.83
CA ALA A 126 16.94 1.34 -4.94
C ALA A 126 15.71 1.40 -5.87
N ASN A 127 14.96 0.31 -5.98
CA ASN A 127 13.91 0.14 -7.01
C ASN A 127 12.48 0.10 -6.46
N HIS A 128 12.27 0.10 -5.14
CA HIS A 128 10.93 0.20 -4.58
C HIS A 128 10.22 1.48 -5.05
N ARG A 129 8.89 1.39 -5.17
CA ARG A 129 8.02 2.50 -5.57
C ARG A 129 6.79 2.52 -4.68
N HIS A 130 6.12 3.66 -4.61
CA HIS A 130 4.87 3.77 -3.87
C HIS A 130 3.75 3.00 -4.59
N TYR A 131 2.88 2.35 -3.81
CA TYR A 131 1.69 1.66 -4.34
C TYR A 131 0.43 2.55 -4.26
N TRP A 132 0.59 3.87 -4.39
CA TRP A 132 -0.48 4.89 -4.42
C TRP A 132 -1.55 4.84 -3.30
N HIS A 133 -1.27 4.21 -2.16
CA HIS A 133 -2.22 4.05 -1.05
C HIS A 133 -1.77 4.74 0.26
N PRO A 134 -1.51 6.07 0.27
CA PRO A 134 -1.18 6.78 1.51
C PRO A 134 -2.41 6.88 2.44
N VAL A 135 -2.20 6.69 3.74
CA VAL A 135 -3.25 6.69 4.77
C VAL A 135 -2.67 7.18 6.12
N GLY A 136 -3.55 7.47 7.08
CA GLY A 136 -3.20 7.49 8.51
C GLY A 136 -2.56 8.76 9.09
N THR A 137 -2.39 9.83 8.31
CA THR A 137 -1.79 11.09 8.81
C THR A 137 -2.66 11.83 9.83
N CYS A 138 -3.96 11.53 9.90
CA CYS A 138 -4.92 12.06 10.87
C CYS A 138 -5.72 10.92 11.52
N THR A 139 -5.01 9.90 11.99
CA THR A 139 -5.57 8.62 12.46
C THR A 139 -6.75 8.78 13.42
N MET A 140 -7.82 8.04 13.16
CA MET A 140 -8.97 7.88 14.05
C MET A 140 -8.55 7.09 15.31
N GLY A 141 -8.90 7.61 16.49
CA GLY A 141 -8.59 6.96 17.76
C GLY A 141 -8.62 7.91 18.95
N MET A 142 -8.13 7.43 20.09
CA MET A 142 -8.05 8.23 21.31
C MET A 142 -6.84 9.18 21.24
N PRO A 143 -6.96 10.44 21.71
CA PRO A 143 -5.82 11.35 21.80
C PRO A 143 -4.63 10.76 22.57
N ALA A 144 -4.91 10.00 23.63
CA ALA A 144 -3.89 9.33 24.46
C ALA A 144 -3.03 8.32 23.69
N THR A 145 -3.51 7.82 22.55
CA THR A 145 -2.78 6.87 21.68
C THR A 145 -2.37 7.50 20.34
N GLY A 146 -2.41 8.84 20.23
CA GLY A 146 -2.07 9.56 19.00
C GLY A 146 -3.22 9.73 18.00
N GLY A 147 -4.46 9.48 18.41
CA GLY A 147 -5.64 9.75 17.57
C GLY A 147 -5.87 11.25 17.37
N VAL A 148 -6.18 11.63 16.13
CA VAL A 148 -6.46 13.01 15.70
C VAL A 148 -7.96 13.27 15.60
N VAL A 149 -8.73 12.25 15.20
CA VAL A 149 -10.19 12.33 15.10
C VAL A 149 -10.88 11.22 15.90
N ASP A 150 -12.13 11.45 16.27
CA ASP A 150 -13.00 10.42 16.84
C ASP A 150 -13.64 9.53 15.75
N HIS A 151 -14.50 8.60 16.18
CA HIS A 151 -15.19 7.67 15.27
C HIS A 151 -16.19 8.33 14.30
N ARG A 152 -16.54 9.60 14.50
CA ARG A 152 -17.39 10.41 13.63
C ARG A 152 -16.57 11.35 12.74
N GLY A 153 -15.23 11.27 12.80
CA GLY A 153 -14.32 12.11 12.04
C GLY A 153 -14.11 13.50 12.64
N ALA A 154 -14.62 13.79 13.85
CA ALA A 154 -14.46 15.08 14.51
C ALA A 154 -13.04 15.24 15.05
N VAL A 155 -12.41 16.38 14.79
CA VAL A 155 -11.06 16.67 15.27
C VAL A 155 -11.07 16.96 16.77
N HIS A 156 -10.22 16.25 17.51
CA HIS A 156 -10.16 16.43 18.97
C HIS A 156 -9.74 17.86 19.35
N GLY A 157 -10.54 18.50 20.21
CA GLY A 157 -10.26 19.83 20.75
C GLY A 157 -10.56 21.00 19.81
N ILE A 158 -11.16 20.74 18.64
CA ILE A 158 -11.60 21.78 17.70
C ILE A 158 -13.06 21.55 17.34
N ASP A 159 -13.91 22.52 17.68
CA ASP A 159 -15.33 22.45 17.37
C ASP A 159 -15.59 22.62 15.87
N ASN A 160 -16.57 21.87 15.35
CA ASN A 160 -17.06 21.98 13.97
C ASN A 160 -15.99 21.77 12.88
N LEU A 161 -14.97 20.95 13.17
CA LEU A 161 -13.95 20.53 12.20
C LEU A 161 -13.94 19.00 12.08
N TYR A 162 -14.07 18.50 10.84
CA TYR A 162 -14.16 17.07 10.54
C TYR A 162 -13.20 16.69 9.41
N ILE A 163 -12.69 15.46 9.45
CA ILE A 163 -11.85 14.86 8.40
C ILE A 163 -12.50 13.58 7.91
N ALA A 164 -12.68 13.46 6.59
CA ALA A 164 -13.44 12.37 5.97
C ALA A 164 -12.73 11.77 4.74
N ASP A 165 -11.43 11.49 4.87
CA ASP A 165 -10.61 10.87 3.83
C ASP A 165 -9.73 9.73 4.38
N ALA A 166 -8.81 9.20 3.56
CA ALA A 166 -7.94 8.09 3.93
C ALA A 166 -6.98 8.39 5.11
N SER A 167 -6.76 9.67 5.44
CA SER A 167 -5.89 10.07 6.55
C SER A 167 -6.39 9.58 7.90
N VAL A 168 -7.68 9.27 8.03
CA VAL A 168 -8.27 8.80 9.29
C VAL A 168 -8.07 7.31 9.55
N PHE A 169 -7.58 6.54 8.58
CA PHE A 169 -7.40 5.10 8.79
C PHE A 169 -6.29 4.82 9.80
N PRO A 170 -6.56 4.06 10.88
CA PRO A 170 -5.53 3.69 11.87
C PRO A 170 -4.51 2.68 11.34
N ASP A 171 -4.92 1.86 10.37
CA ASP A 171 -4.04 0.95 9.64
C ASP A 171 -4.47 0.90 8.18
N ILE A 172 -3.53 0.61 7.29
CA ILE A 172 -3.81 0.57 5.86
C ILE A 172 -4.73 -0.62 5.54
N PRO A 173 -5.83 -0.40 4.79
CA PRO A 173 -6.59 -1.50 4.22
C PRO A 173 -5.68 -2.35 3.34
N ARG A 174 -5.81 -3.67 3.42
CA ARG A 174 -5.04 -4.61 2.59
C ARG A 174 -5.64 -4.72 1.19
N GLY A 175 -5.64 -3.59 0.50
CA GLY A 175 -6.09 -3.41 -0.88
C GLY A 175 -6.25 -1.95 -1.25
N THR A 176 -6.82 -1.69 -2.43
CA THR A 176 -7.03 -0.34 -2.94
C THR A 176 -7.83 0.52 -1.96
N THR A 177 -7.28 1.69 -1.59
CA THR A 177 -7.86 2.55 -0.55
C THR A 177 -9.06 3.37 -1.02
N ALA A 178 -9.27 3.52 -2.33
CA ALA A 178 -10.37 4.30 -2.90
C ALA A 178 -11.75 3.92 -2.32
N LEU A 179 -12.14 2.64 -2.39
CA LEU A 179 -13.44 2.19 -1.87
C LEU A 179 -13.57 2.36 -0.35
N PRO A 180 -12.60 1.91 0.49
CA PRO A 180 -12.60 2.21 1.91
C PRO A 180 -12.77 3.72 2.21
N THR A 181 -12.12 4.58 1.44
CA THR A 181 -12.18 6.04 1.63
C THR A 181 -13.56 6.58 1.29
N THR A 182 -14.17 6.12 0.19
CA THR A 182 -15.56 6.47 -0.15
C THR A 182 -16.52 6.06 0.96
N VAL A 183 -16.39 4.83 1.49
CA VAL A 183 -17.26 4.33 2.56
C VAL A 183 -17.14 5.17 3.83
N VAL A 184 -15.92 5.57 4.22
CA VAL A 184 -15.72 6.46 5.37
C VAL A 184 -16.31 7.84 5.12
N GLY A 185 -16.11 8.40 3.92
CA GLY A 185 -16.72 9.68 3.53
C GLY A 185 -18.24 9.67 3.66
N GLU A 186 -18.90 8.67 3.06
CA GLU A 186 -20.35 8.46 3.15
C GLU A 186 -20.82 8.31 4.60
N ARG A 187 -20.07 7.56 5.42
CA ARG A 187 -20.44 7.33 6.82
C ARG A 187 -20.37 8.61 7.65
N ILE A 188 -19.33 9.40 7.47
CA ILE A 188 -19.16 10.69 8.18
C ILE A 188 -20.21 11.69 7.71
N ALA A 189 -20.50 11.74 6.40
CA ALA A 189 -21.57 12.59 5.87
C ALA A 189 -22.94 12.25 6.49
N SER A 190 -23.27 10.96 6.66
CA SER A 190 -24.48 10.52 7.37
C SER A 190 -24.56 11.06 8.80
N PHE A 191 -23.45 10.98 9.56
CA PHE A 191 -23.42 11.50 10.93
C PHE A 191 -23.65 13.00 11.00
N LEU A 192 -23.13 13.76 10.04
CA LEU A 192 -23.32 15.20 9.99
C LEU A 192 -24.76 15.57 9.62
N MET A 193 -25.42 14.78 8.78
CA MET A 193 -26.84 14.99 8.43
C MET A 193 -27.78 14.64 9.59
N GLU A 194 -27.41 13.67 10.44
CA GLU A 194 -28.20 13.28 11.62
C GLU A 194 -28.15 14.33 12.75
N ASP A 195 -27.07 15.11 12.83
CA ASP A 195 -26.86 16.14 13.85
C ASP A 195 -27.49 17.52 13.47
N ASN A 196 -28.02 17.65 12.24
CA ASN A 196 -28.72 18.86 11.73
C ASN A 196 -30.25 18.70 11.76
#